data_AF-A0A9X1HKP3-F1
#
_entry.id   AF-A0A9X1HKP3-F1
#
_cell.length_a   1.000
_cell.length_b   1.000
_cell.length_c   1.000
_cell.angle_alpha   90.00
_cell.angle_beta   90.00
_cell.angle_gamma   90.00
#
_symmetry.space_group_name_H-M   'P 1'
#
loop_
_entity.id
_entity.type
_entity.pdbx_description
1 polymer ?
#
loop_
_entity_poly.entity_id
_entity_poly.type
_entity_poly.pdbx_seq_one_letter_code
_entity_poly.pdbx_strand_id
1 'polypeptide(L)'
;MNNTELRIGDKSIQLPVITGSENKKAMDISQLRAETGFVTMDYGLKNTAVTKSNITFLNGEEGILRYRGYPIEQLAEKATFLEVAYLLIYGELPTQDQLNAFTSGVTNHTLIHEDMKKFFEGYPQRAHPMGVLASMTCALSSFYPESLDSKQKDEDVDRTILRLIAKTATIAAWSYKNSVGHPVMYPQNRLDYSANLLYMMFAKPTEPYEINEKVVSALNKLLILHADHEQNCSTFTVRVVGSSQASLYAAASAGIMALWGPLHGGANQAVVEMLQTIYDDGGASKENIKKWITRFKDKTTEQRLMGFGHRVYKNFDPRATIIKKAADDVLEDLNVKDPLLDIAGLRTGR
;
A
#
# COMPACT_ATOMS: atom_id res chain seq x y z
N MET A 1 -13.63 27.16 25.23
CA MET A 1 -13.13 26.78 23.87
C MET A 1 -11.74 27.35 23.75
N ASN A 2 -10.73 26.52 23.47
CA ASN A 2 -9.39 27.02 23.20
C ASN A 2 -9.40 27.57 21.77
N ASN A 3 -9.61 28.87 21.61
CA ASN A 3 -9.48 29.51 20.30
C ASN A 3 -8.04 30.01 20.15
N THR A 4 -7.50 29.86 18.95
CA THR A 4 -6.25 30.51 18.55
C THR A 4 -6.55 31.78 17.79
N GLU A 5 -5.72 32.80 17.90
CA GLU A 5 -5.91 34.07 17.20
C GLU A 5 -4.87 34.22 16.09
N LEU A 6 -5.30 34.65 14.90
CA LEU A 6 -4.42 35.07 13.82
C LEU A 6 -4.64 36.56 13.55
N ARG A 7 -3.56 37.35 13.71
CA ARG A 7 -3.57 38.79 13.45
C ARG A 7 -2.80 39.12 12.17
N ILE A 8 -3.47 39.80 11.23
CA ILE A 8 -2.90 40.28 9.96
C ILE A 8 -3.12 41.79 9.87
N GLY A 9 -2.05 42.55 10.12
CA GLY A 9 -2.16 44.01 10.31
C GLY A 9 -3.10 44.33 11.47
N ASP A 10 -4.12 45.13 11.21
CA ASP A 10 -5.14 45.52 12.21
C ASP A 10 -6.33 44.54 12.30
N LYS A 11 -6.40 43.55 11.41
CA LYS A 11 -7.45 42.53 11.43
C LYS A 11 -7.02 41.37 12.32
N SER A 12 -7.90 40.95 13.22
CA SER A 12 -7.76 39.74 14.01
C SER A 12 -8.91 38.80 13.71
N ILE A 13 -8.60 37.51 13.51
CA ILE A 13 -9.59 36.47 13.34
C ILE A 13 -9.37 35.35 14.35
N GLN A 14 -10.46 34.71 14.77
CA GLN A 14 -10.41 33.55 15.65
C GLN A 14 -10.38 32.28 14.81
N LEU A 15 -9.39 31.43 15.07
CA LEU A 15 -9.23 30.12 14.48
C LEU A 15 -9.62 29.07 15.53
N PRO A 16 -10.77 28.40 15.38
CA PRO A 16 -11.18 27.33 16.28
C PRO A 16 -10.14 26.21 16.32
N VAL A 17 -9.84 25.69 17.52
CA VAL A 17 -8.96 24.51 17.66
C VAL A 17 -9.80 23.24 17.63
N ILE A 18 -9.49 22.37 16.67
CA ILE A 18 -10.02 21.01 16.57
C ILE A 18 -9.03 20.09 17.28
N THR A 19 -9.50 19.26 18.21
CA THR A 19 -8.67 18.27 18.92
C THR A 19 -9.13 16.86 18.55
N GLY A 20 -8.20 16.03 18.07
CA GLY A 20 -8.45 14.61 17.78
C GLY A 20 -8.39 13.72 19.03
N SER A 21 -8.78 12.46 18.89
CA SER A 21 -8.76 11.46 19.98
C SER A 21 -7.38 11.22 20.59
N GLU A 22 -6.32 11.45 19.81
CA GLU A 22 -4.91 11.30 20.21
C GLU A 22 -4.28 12.65 20.63
N ASN A 23 -5.10 13.61 21.08
CA ASN A 23 -4.73 14.95 21.52
C ASN A 23 -3.97 15.83 20.50
N LYS A 24 -3.86 15.40 19.24
CA LYS A 24 -3.37 16.23 18.14
C LYS A 24 -4.33 17.38 17.89
N LYS A 25 -3.80 18.59 17.73
CA LYS A 25 -4.56 19.83 17.54
C LYS A 25 -4.38 20.35 16.12
N ALA A 26 -5.46 20.85 15.55
CA ALA A 26 -5.46 21.56 14.27
C ALA A 26 -6.20 22.89 14.41
N MET A 27 -5.78 23.89 13.66
CA MET A 27 -6.47 25.18 13.55
C MET A 27 -7.42 25.12 12.35
N ASP A 28 -8.71 25.40 12.55
CA ASP A 28 -9.66 25.50 11.46
C ASP A 28 -9.48 26.83 10.72
N ILE A 29 -9.00 26.76 9.48
CA ILE A 29 -8.76 27.91 8.60
C ILE A 29 -9.82 28.03 7.49
N SER A 30 -10.97 27.36 7.61
CA SER A 30 -12.02 27.36 6.58
C SER A 30 -12.54 28.75 6.21
N GLN A 31 -12.57 29.68 7.18
CA GLN A 31 -13.00 31.07 6.96
C GLN A 31 -11.86 32.04 6.64
N LEU A 32 -10.59 31.60 6.64
CA LEU A 32 -9.41 32.47 6.52
C LEU A 32 -9.50 33.40 5.31
N ARG A 33 -9.78 32.84 4.13
CA ARG A 33 -9.84 33.62 2.88
C ARG A 33 -11.04 34.57 2.88
N ALA A 34 -12.18 34.13 3.38
CA ALA A 34 -13.40 34.94 3.40
C ALA A 34 -13.25 36.16 4.32
N GLU A 35 -12.58 36.01 5.47
CA GLU A 35 -12.43 37.08 6.46
C GLU A 35 -11.24 38.01 6.18
N THR A 36 -10.16 37.48 5.60
CA THR A 36 -8.89 38.22 5.47
C THR A 36 -8.48 38.51 4.03
N GLY A 37 -8.96 37.74 3.05
CA GLY A 37 -8.48 37.75 1.67
C GLY A 37 -7.19 36.97 1.43
N PHE A 38 -6.52 36.47 2.48
CA PHE A 38 -5.27 35.70 2.38
C PHE A 38 -5.53 34.21 2.12
N VAL A 39 -4.52 33.54 1.57
CA VAL A 39 -4.43 32.09 1.47
C VAL A 39 -3.14 31.61 2.14
N THR A 40 -3.14 30.37 2.62
CA THR A 40 -1.92 29.74 3.15
C THR A 40 -1.06 29.19 2.02
N MET A 41 0.26 29.33 2.15
CA MET A 41 1.22 28.67 1.29
C MET A 41 1.94 27.58 2.08
N ASP A 42 1.60 26.30 1.84
CA ASP A 42 2.16 25.15 2.56
C ASP A 42 2.68 24.09 1.59
N TYR A 43 3.95 24.23 1.18
CA TYR A 43 4.57 23.36 0.19
C TYR A 43 4.65 21.90 0.67
N GLY A 44 3.96 21.02 -0.06
CA GLY A 44 3.87 19.60 0.27
C GLY A 44 2.97 19.28 1.46
N LEU A 45 2.08 20.22 1.83
CA LEU A 45 1.04 20.07 2.85
C LEU A 45 1.58 19.62 4.22
N LYS A 46 2.77 20.10 4.60
CA LYS A 46 3.47 19.64 5.81
C LYS A 46 2.76 20.05 7.10
N ASN A 47 2.00 21.13 7.05
CA ASN A 47 1.30 21.73 8.20
C ASN A 47 -0.22 21.66 8.03
N THR A 48 -0.71 21.01 6.97
CA THR A 48 -2.13 21.02 6.60
C THR A 48 -2.75 19.65 6.85
N ALA A 49 -3.65 19.57 7.83
CA ALA A 49 -4.52 18.41 8.00
C ALA A 49 -5.68 18.49 6.99
N VAL A 50 -5.68 17.60 6.00
CA VAL A 50 -6.63 17.64 4.87
C VAL A 50 -8.01 17.06 5.20
N THR A 51 -8.12 16.24 6.24
CA THR A 51 -9.37 15.56 6.59
C THR A 51 -9.38 15.09 8.04
N LYS A 52 -10.58 14.87 8.59
CA LYS A 52 -10.78 14.08 9.80
C LYS A 52 -10.87 12.61 9.40
N SER A 53 -10.16 11.74 10.12
CA SER A 53 -10.15 10.29 9.85
C SER A 53 -10.20 9.51 11.16
N ASN A 54 -10.87 8.37 11.12
CA ASN A 54 -10.91 7.37 12.19
C ASN A 54 -10.41 5.99 11.71
N ILE A 55 -9.67 5.94 10.59
CA ILE A 55 -9.20 4.69 9.97
C ILE A 55 -7.88 4.24 10.60
N THR A 56 -6.85 5.06 10.48
CA THR A 56 -5.48 4.71 10.91
C THR A 56 -4.90 5.86 11.72
N PHE A 57 -4.21 5.49 12.80
CA PHE A 57 -3.38 6.40 13.56
C PHE A 57 -1.92 6.03 13.42
N LEU A 58 -1.08 7.05 13.26
CA LEU A 58 0.36 6.92 13.14
C LEU A 58 1.06 7.95 14.03
N ASN A 59 1.97 7.46 14.88
CA ASN A 59 2.98 8.28 15.55
C ASN A 59 4.39 7.82 15.16
N GLY A 60 5.03 8.60 14.29
CA GLY A 60 6.35 8.26 13.77
C GLY A 60 7.50 8.43 14.76
N GLU A 61 7.31 9.24 15.81
CA GLU A 61 8.34 9.45 16.83
C GLU A 61 8.41 8.27 17.81
N GLU A 62 7.24 7.73 18.13
CA GLU A 62 7.06 6.61 19.06
C GLU A 62 6.98 5.24 18.36
N GLY A 63 6.96 5.19 17.03
CA GLY A 63 6.86 3.94 16.27
C GLY A 63 5.49 3.27 16.40
N ILE A 64 4.41 4.05 16.51
CA ILE A 64 3.05 3.52 16.67
C ILE A 64 2.33 3.51 15.32
N LEU A 65 1.75 2.36 14.97
CA LEU A 65 0.79 2.20 13.89
C LEU A 65 -0.44 1.44 14.41
N ARG A 66 -1.62 2.03 14.24
CA ARG A 66 -2.89 1.41 14.64
C ARG A 66 -3.92 1.49 13.53
N TYR A 67 -4.57 0.38 13.23
CA TYR A 67 -5.76 0.33 12.37
C TYR A 67 -6.99 0.23 13.25
N ARG A 68 -7.91 1.20 13.15
CA ARG A 68 -9.12 1.29 14.00
C ARG A 68 -8.83 1.15 15.51
N GLY A 69 -7.67 1.63 15.95
CA GLY A 69 -7.21 1.53 17.34
C GLY A 69 -6.43 0.26 17.70
N TYR A 70 -6.46 -0.79 16.86
CA TYR A 70 -5.71 -2.01 17.08
C TYR A 70 -4.22 -1.83 16.69
N PRO A 71 -3.26 -2.19 17.56
CA PRO A 71 -1.85 -2.19 17.21
C PRO A 71 -1.55 -3.12 16.03
N ILE A 72 -0.70 -2.66 15.11
CA ILE A 72 -0.40 -3.41 13.88
C ILE A 72 0.21 -4.80 14.17
N GLU A 73 0.98 -4.94 15.24
CA GLU A 73 1.60 -6.19 15.67
C GLU A 73 0.54 -7.25 15.98
N GLN A 74 -0.55 -6.85 16.63
CA GLN A 74 -1.63 -7.77 16.99
C GLN A 74 -2.38 -8.26 15.74
N LEU A 75 -2.65 -7.34 14.80
CA LEU A 75 -3.32 -7.68 13.55
C LEU A 75 -2.45 -8.59 12.68
N ALA A 76 -1.16 -8.28 12.53
CA ALA A 76 -0.26 -9.08 11.71
C ALA A 76 0.00 -10.48 12.30
N GLU A 77 -0.10 -10.65 13.62
CA GLU A 77 0.07 -11.96 14.26
C GLU A 77 -1.19 -12.82 14.18
N LYS A 78 -2.39 -12.22 14.31
CA LYS A 78 -3.63 -12.97 14.59
C LYS A 78 -4.68 -12.94 13.50
N ALA A 79 -4.63 -11.97 12.60
CA ALA A 79 -5.69 -11.76 11.61
C ALA A 79 -5.26 -12.21 10.20
N THR A 80 -6.25 -12.51 9.39
CA THR A 80 -6.13 -12.62 7.94
C THR A 80 -6.23 -11.23 7.29
N PHE A 81 -5.69 -11.10 6.08
CA PHE A 81 -5.80 -9.87 5.31
C PHE A 81 -7.26 -9.45 5.08
N LEU A 82 -8.17 -10.40 4.83
CA LEU A 82 -9.58 -10.08 4.60
C LEU A 82 -10.30 -9.60 5.88
N GLU A 83 -9.94 -10.11 7.06
CA GLU A 83 -10.42 -9.55 8.33
C GLU A 83 -9.95 -8.10 8.53
N VAL A 84 -8.68 -7.82 8.23
CA VAL A 84 -8.13 -6.46 8.33
C VAL A 84 -8.75 -5.53 7.28
N ALA A 85 -8.98 -6.01 6.06
CA ALA A 85 -9.68 -5.24 5.03
C ALA A 85 -11.10 -4.88 5.47
N TYR A 86 -11.84 -5.85 6.02
CA TYR A 86 -13.17 -5.61 6.60
C TYR A 86 -13.11 -4.56 7.71
N LEU A 87 -12.19 -4.69 8.66
CA LEU A 87 -11.98 -3.74 9.74
C LEU A 87 -11.73 -2.31 9.22
N LEU A 88 -10.87 -2.17 8.21
CA LEU A 88 -10.54 -0.87 7.64
C LEU A 88 -11.74 -0.24 6.92
N ILE A 89 -12.55 -1.02 6.23
CA ILE A 89 -13.72 -0.54 5.48
C ILE A 89 -14.89 -0.21 6.43
N TYR A 90 -15.25 -1.15 7.29
CA TYR A 90 -16.49 -1.10 8.08
C TYR A 90 -16.32 -0.59 9.51
N GLY A 91 -15.07 -0.45 9.98
CA GLY A 91 -14.75 0.19 11.26
C GLY A 91 -14.57 -0.74 12.44
N GLU A 92 -15.09 -1.97 12.37
CA GLU A 92 -15.07 -2.97 13.44
C GLU A 92 -14.60 -4.32 12.90
N LEU A 93 -14.07 -5.18 13.78
CA LEU A 93 -13.73 -6.56 13.41
C LEU A 93 -15.02 -7.34 13.10
N PRO A 94 -15.01 -8.19 12.05
CA PRO A 94 -16.21 -8.93 11.67
C PRO A 94 -16.52 -10.04 12.70
N THR A 95 -17.81 -10.30 12.90
CA THR A 95 -18.27 -11.59 13.44
C THR A 95 -17.95 -12.72 12.44
N GLN A 96 -17.98 -13.98 12.88
CA GLN A 96 -17.68 -15.11 11.98
C GLN A 96 -18.60 -15.15 10.75
N ASP A 97 -19.89 -14.87 10.92
CA ASP A 97 -20.85 -14.86 9.81
C ASP A 97 -20.58 -13.72 8.82
N GLN A 98 -20.24 -12.53 9.32
CA GLN A 98 -19.82 -11.40 8.48
C GLN A 98 -18.54 -11.70 7.72
N LEU A 99 -17.55 -12.32 8.39
CA LEU A 99 -16.30 -12.71 7.74
C LEU A 99 -16.53 -13.76 6.66
N ASN A 100 -17.37 -14.76 6.93
CA ASN A 100 -17.72 -15.80 5.96
C ASN A 100 -18.42 -15.19 4.73
N ALA A 101 -19.37 -14.28 4.94
CA ALA A 101 -20.07 -13.57 3.87
C ALA A 101 -19.12 -12.69 3.05
N PHE A 102 -18.26 -11.91 3.72
CA PHE A 102 -17.27 -11.05 3.07
C PHE A 102 -16.27 -11.86 2.25
N THR A 103 -15.71 -12.92 2.85
CA THR A 103 -14.76 -13.83 2.17
C THR A 103 -15.41 -14.50 0.97
N SER A 104 -16.63 -15.02 1.12
CA SER A 104 -17.39 -15.62 0.00
C SER A 104 -17.68 -14.59 -1.10
N GLY A 105 -18.01 -13.36 -0.71
CA GLY A 105 -18.22 -12.23 -1.61
C GLY A 105 -16.97 -11.94 -2.44
N VAL A 106 -15.79 -11.85 -1.81
CA VAL A 106 -14.51 -11.67 -2.51
C VAL A 106 -14.21 -12.87 -3.42
N THR A 107 -14.27 -14.09 -2.90
CA THR A 107 -13.95 -15.33 -3.64
C THR A 107 -14.77 -15.46 -4.92
N ASN A 108 -16.07 -15.19 -4.85
CA ASN A 108 -16.99 -15.30 -5.99
C ASN A 108 -16.84 -14.18 -7.03
N HIS A 109 -16.01 -13.17 -6.78
CA HIS A 109 -15.74 -12.07 -7.71
C HIS A 109 -14.30 -12.04 -8.24
N THR A 110 -13.48 -13.06 -7.95
CA THR A 110 -12.07 -13.12 -8.36
C THR A 110 -11.88 -13.21 -9.88
N LEU A 111 -12.77 -13.90 -10.60
CA LEU A 111 -12.71 -13.97 -12.07
C LEU A 111 -12.91 -12.59 -12.71
N ILE A 112 -11.97 -12.16 -13.55
CA ILE A 112 -12.16 -10.99 -14.41
C ILE A 112 -12.89 -11.40 -15.71
N HIS A 113 -13.56 -10.45 -16.36
CA HIS A 113 -14.27 -10.74 -17.61
C HIS A 113 -13.27 -11.20 -18.69
N GLU A 114 -13.60 -12.22 -19.50
CA GLU A 114 -12.65 -12.79 -20.47
C GLU A 114 -12.16 -11.79 -21.52
N ASP A 115 -13.00 -10.83 -21.93
CA ASP A 115 -12.56 -9.74 -22.80
C ASP A 115 -11.44 -8.90 -22.18
N MET A 116 -11.32 -8.87 -20.84
CA MET A 116 -10.21 -8.19 -20.19
C MET A 116 -8.86 -8.87 -20.44
N LYS A 117 -8.86 -10.18 -20.71
CA LYS A 117 -7.65 -10.93 -21.06
C LYS A 117 -6.98 -10.37 -22.32
N LYS A 118 -7.78 -9.90 -23.28
CA LYS A 118 -7.30 -9.30 -24.54
C LYS A 118 -6.50 -8.01 -24.30
N PHE A 119 -6.78 -7.26 -23.24
CA PHE A 119 -5.93 -6.10 -22.90
C PHE A 119 -4.53 -6.53 -22.48
N PHE A 120 -4.38 -7.65 -21.76
CA PHE A 120 -3.06 -8.18 -21.40
C PHE A 120 -2.24 -8.57 -22.64
N GLU A 121 -2.90 -9.19 -23.61
CA GLU A 121 -2.29 -9.55 -24.91
C GLU A 121 -1.87 -8.32 -25.73
N GLY A 122 -2.52 -7.17 -25.50
CA GLY A 122 -2.19 -5.90 -26.15
C GLY A 122 -0.99 -5.16 -25.53
N TYR A 123 -0.55 -5.50 -24.32
CA TYR A 123 0.63 -4.88 -23.72
C TYR A 123 1.93 -5.45 -24.29
N PRO A 124 2.96 -4.62 -24.50
CA PRO A 124 4.31 -5.12 -24.76
C PRO A 124 4.77 -6.05 -23.62
N GLN A 125 5.53 -7.10 -23.93
CA GLN A 125 6.02 -8.07 -22.92
C GLN A 125 6.80 -7.41 -21.78
N ARG A 126 7.48 -6.29 -22.03
CA ARG A 126 8.25 -5.53 -21.03
C ARG A 126 7.47 -4.39 -20.39
N ALA A 127 6.14 -4.35 -20.54
CA ALA A 127 5.31 -3.37 -19.86
C ALA A 127 5.48 -3.51 -18.34
N HIS A 128 5.72 -2.40 -17.67
CA HIS A 128 5.92 -2.41 -16.22
C HIS A 128 4.61 -2.84 -15.51
N PRO A 129 4.63 -3.85 -14.61
CA PRO A 129 3.41 -4.40 -14.00
C PRO A 129 2.51 -3.36 -13.32
N MET A 130 3.09 -2.34 -12.69
CA MET A 130 2.31 -1.24 -12.08
C MET A 130 1.48 -0.43 -13.08
N GLY A 131 2.00 -0.17 -14.29
CA GLY A 131 1.26 0.54 -15.34
C GLY A 131 0.10 -0.30 -15.88
N VAL A 132 0.34 -1.61 -16.07
CA VAL A 132 -0.71 -2.57 -16.42
C VAL A 132 -1.78 -2.63 -15.34
N LEU A 133 -1.38 -2.79 -14.07
CA LEU A 133 -2.30 -2.86 -12.93
C LEU A 133 -3.18 -1.60 -12.84
N ALA A 134 -2.60 -0.40 -12.95
CA ALA A 134 -3.36 0.85 -12.91
C ALA A 134 -4.38 0.92 -14.05
N SER A 135 -3.96 0.65 -15.28
CA SER A 135 -4.82 0.70 -16.46
C SER A 135 -5.96 -0.32 -16.41
N MET A 136 -5.63 -1.56 -16.06
CA MET A 136 -6.62 -2.65 -15.91
C MET A 136 -7.61 -2.38 -14.79
N THR A 137 -7.16 -1.76 -13.69
CA THR A 137 -8.04 -1.33 -12.60
C THR A 137 -9.02 -0.26 -13.07
N CYS A 138 -8.58 0.72 -13.86
CA CYS A 138 -9.47 1.72 -14.44
C CYS A 138 -10.47 1.10 -15.43
N ALA A 139 -10.00 0.17 -16.26
CA ALA A 139 -10.82 -0.51 -17.25
C ALA A 139 -12.00 -1.28 -16.65
N LEU A 140 -11.91 -1.72 -15.38
CA LEU A 140 -13.05 -2.34 -14.66
C LEU A 140 -14.30 -1.46 -14.69
N SER A 141 -14.16 -0.13 -14.70
CA SER A 141 -15.31 0.77 -14.80
C SER A 141 -16.13 0.61 -16.08
N SER A 142 -15.50 0.17 -17.19
CA SER A 142 -16.19 -0.12 -18.45
C SER A 142 -16.95 -1.45 -18.41
N PHE A 143 -16.50 -2.41 -17.59
CA PHE A 143 -17.16 -3.71 -17.41
C PHE A 143 -18.22 -3.70 -16.32
N TYR A 144 -18.19 -2.67 -15.46
CA TYR A 144 -19.13 -2.44 -14.37
C TYR A 144 -19.63 -0.99 -14.41
N PRO A 145 -20.33 -0.56 -15.48
CA PRO A 145 -20.73 0.82 -15.68
C PRO A 145 -21.69 1.35 -14.60
N GLU A 146 -22.38 0.47 -13.87
CA GLU A 146 -23.17 0.84 -12.70
C GLU A 146 -22.33 1.54 -11.61
N SER A 147 -21.03 1.26 -11.56
CA SER A 147 -20.09 1.91 -10.63
C SER A 147 -19.80 3.38 -10.94
N LEU A 148 -20.23 3.86 -12.12
CA LEU A 148 -20.05 5.25 -12.56
C LEU A 148 -21.15 6.18 -12.02
N ASP A 149 -22.26 5.64 -11.52
CA ASP A 149 -23.31 6.45 -10.90
C ASP A 149 -22.83 6.97 -9.54
N SER A 150 -22.85 8.29 -9.34
CA SER A 150 -22.44 8.90 -8.08
C SER A 150 -23.49 8.78 -6.97
N LYS A 151 -24.69 8.30 -7.29
CA LYS A 151 -25.82 8.09 -6.36
C LYS A 151 -26.13 6.61 -6.15
N GLN A 152 -25.11 5.76 -6.19
CA GLN A 152 -25.24 4.34 -5.87
C GLN A 152 -25.79 4.12 -4.46
N LYS A 153 -26.55 3.03 -4.30
CA LYS A 153 -26.96 2.52 -2.99
C LYS A 153 -25.75 1.87 -2.31
N ASP A 154 -25.77 1.82 -0.99
CA ASP A 154 -24.68 1.22 -0.19
C ASP A 154 -24.36 -0.21 -0.63
N GLU A 155 -25.38 -1.02 -0.95
CA GLU A 155 -25.20 -2.40 -1.44
C GLU A 155 -24.41 -2.50 -2.76
N ASP A 156 -24.60 -1.53 -3.68
CA ASP A 156 -23.89 -1.50 -4.96
C ASP A 156 -22.45 -1.00 -4.78
N VAL A 157 -22.23 -0.08 -3.84
CA VAL A 157 -20.89 0.34 -3.40
C VAL A 157 -20.14 -0.84 -2.78
N ASP A 158 -20.78 -1.59 -1.86
CA ASP A 158 -20.21 -2.79 -1.25
C ASP A 158 -19.85 -3.84 -2.29
N ARG A 159 -20.72 -4.08 -3.28
CA ARG A 159 -20.42 -4.99 -4.39
C ARG A 159 -19.18 -4.52 -5.18
N THR A 160 -19.05 -3.22 -5.40
CA THR A 160 -17.88 -2.63 -6.08
C THR A 160 -16.60 -2.80 -5.25
N ILE A 161 -16.68 -2.64 -3.92
CA ILE A 161 -15.57 -2.87 -3.00
C ILE A 161 -15.10 -4.34 -3.07
N LEU A 162 -16.04 -5.29 -2.97
CA LEU A 162 -15.74 -6.73 -3.07
C LEU A 162 -15.06 -7.06 -4.41
N ARG A 163 -15.59 -6.53 -5.52
CA ARG A 163 -15.02 -6.72 -6.86
C ARG A 163 -13.63 -6.12 -6.97
N LEU A 164 -13.40 -4.92 -6.43
CA LEU A 164 -12.10 -4.27 -6.47
C LEU A 164 -11.05 -5.11 -5.74
N ILE A 165 -11.32 -5.51 -4.49
CA ILE A 165 -10.42 -6.37 -3.70
C ILE A 165 -10.12 -7.68 -4.44
N ALA A 166 -11.17 -8.37 -4.90
CA ALA A 166 -11.04 -9.67 -5.56
C ALA A 166 -10.22 -9.57 -6.86
N LYS A 167 -10.52 -8.59 -7.71
CA LYS A 167 -9.95 -8.49 -9.05
C LYS A 167 -8.57 -7.86 -9.04
N THR A 168 -8.23 -7.01 -8.07
CA THR A 168 -6.87 -6.47 -7.92
C THR A 168 -5.85 -7.60 -7.78
N ALA A 169 -6.15 -8.65 -7.00
CA ALA A 169 -5.27 -9.83 -6.88
C ALA A 169 -5.06 -10.54 -8.22
N THR A 170 -6.14 -10.81 -8.95
CA THR A 170 -6.08 -11.47 -10.26
C THR A 170 -5.34 -10.63 -11.30
N ILE A 171 -5.62 -9.32 -11.38
CA ILE A 171 -4.94 -8.39 -12.29
C ILE A 171 -3.45 -8.31 -11.97
N ALA A 172 -3.07 -8.24 -10.69
CA ALA A 172 -1.67 -8.21 -10.27
C ALA A 172 -0.94 -9.50 -10.68
N ALA A 173 -1.53 -10.66 -10.41
CA ALA A 173 -0.94 -11.95 -10.78
C ALA A 173 -0.80 -12.12 -12.30
N TRP A 174 -1.82 -11.72 -13.06
CA TRP A 174 -1.79 -11.81 -14.52
C TRP A 174 -0.80 -10.81 -15.12
N SER A 175 -0.62 -9.63 -14.51
CA SER A 175 0.42 -8.68 -14.89
C SER A 175 1.83 -9.30 -14.74
N TYR A 176 2.07 -10.03 -13.65
CA TYR A 176 3.32 -10.78 -13.47
C TYR A 176 3.48 -11.88 -14.52
N LYS A 177 2.47 -12.74 -14.72
CA LYS A 177 2.50 -13.82 -15.73
C LYS A 177 2.79 -13.29 -17.14
N ASN A 178 2.15 -12.19 -17.51
CA ASN A 178 2.38 -11.52 -18.79
C ASN A 178 3.83 -11.03 -18.92
N SER A 179 4.39 -10.44 -17.85
CA SER A 179 5.76 -9.91 -17.86
C SER A 179 6.84 -10.99 -18.04
N VAL A 180 6.55 -12.24 -17.66
CA VAL A 180 7.45 -13.39 -17.82
C VAL A 180 7.07 -14.28 -19.00
N GLY A 181 6.06 -13.92 -19.79
CA GLY A 181 5.61 -14.68 -20.96
C GLY A 181 4.97 -16.03 -20.64
N HIS A 182 4.44 -16.21 -19.44
CA HIS A 182 3.76 -17.44 -19.02
C HIS A 182 2.24 -17.35 -19.25
N PRO A 183 1.56 -18.50 -19.45
CA PRO A 183 0.10 -18.52 -19.45
C PRO A 183 -0.45 -18.04 -18.10
N VAL A 184 -1.58 -17.34 -18.15
CA VAL A 184 -2.29 -16.90 -16.94
C VAL A 184 -2.89 -18.10 -16.19
N MET A 185 -2.93 -18.00 -14.86
CA MET A 185 -3.54 -18.99 -13.99
C MET A 185 -4.83 -18.41 -13.41
N TYR A 186 -5.93 -19.16 -13.49
CA TYR A 186 -7.22 -18.74 -12.95
C TYR A 186 -7.29 -18.89 -11.43
N PRO A 187 -8.02 -18.02 -10.72
CA PRO A 187 -8.23 -18.15 -9.28
C PRO A 187 -8.90 -19.48 -8.91
N GLN A 188 -8.61 -19.96 -7.70
CA GLN A 188 -9.11 -21.21 -7.14
C GLN A 188 -9.93 -20.92 -5.88
N ASN A 189 -11.24 -21.13 -5.92
CA ASN A 189 -12.14 -20.81 -4.80
C ASN A 189 -11.86 -21.61 -3.50
N ARG A 190 -11.13 -22.72 -3.61
CA ARG A 190 -10.71 -23.55 -2.47
C ARG A 190 -9.53 -22.95 -1.68
N LEU A 191 -8.84 -21.96 -2.23
CA LEU A 191 -7.68 -21.33 -1.60
C LEU A 191 -8.10 -20.03 -0.92
N ASP A 192 -7.45 -19.71 0.20
CA ASP A 192 -7.59 -18.39 0.81
C ASP A 192 -6.97 -17.29 -0.08
N TYR A 193 -7.18 -16.03 0.30
CA TYR A 193 -6.75 -14.88 -0.50
C TYR A 193 -5.24 -14.89 -0.84
N SER A 194 -4.39 -15.18 0.14
CA SER A 194 -2.93 -15.15 -0.02
C SER A 194 -2.43 -16.37 -0.79
N ALA A 195 -2.92 -17.56 -0.47
CA ALA A 195 -2.61 -18.80 -1.19
C ALA A 195 -3.07 -18.73 -2.64
N ASN A 196 -4.25 -18.17 -2.90
CA ASN A 196 -4.77 -17.98 -4.26
C ASN A 196 -3.92 -17.00 -5.07
N LEU A 197 -3.45 -15.91 -4.45
CA LEU A 197 -2.53 -14.97 -5.11
C LEU A 197 -1.19 -15.65 -5.48
N LEU A 198 -0.60 -16.42 -4.56
CA LEU A 198 0.63 -17.19 -4.83
C LEU A 198 0.43 -18.21 -5.95
N TYR A 199 -0.67 -18.96 -5.90
CA TYR A 199 -1.04 -19.89 -6.96
C TYR A 199 -1.12 -19.18 -8.32
N MET A 200 -1.86 -18.07 -8.40
CA MET A 200 -2.01 -17.34 -9.67
C MET A 200 -0.68 -16.78 -10.19
N MET A 201 0.23 -16.37 -9.31
CA MET A 201 1.55 -15.85 -9.69
C MET A 201 2.50 -16.96 -10.14
N PHE A 202 2.60 -18.06 -9.40
CA PHE A 202 3.73 -19.00 -9.53
C PHE A 202 3.37 -20.37 -10.08
N ALA A 203 2.11 -20.81 -10.04
CA ALA A 203 1.71 -22.09 -10.61
C ALA A 203 1.93 -22.14 -12.12
N LYS A 204 2.19 -23.35 -12.65
CA LYS A 204 2.32 -23.59 -14.09
C LYS A 204 1.34 -24.67 -14.52
N PRO A 205 0.88 -24.70 -15.79
CA PRO A 205 0.05 -25.80 -16.27
C PRO A 205 0.78 -27.15 -16.35
N THR A 206 2.12 -27.14 -16.32
CA THR A 206 2.96 -28.31 -16.54
C THR A 206 3.18 -29.17 -15.29
N GLU A 207 2.83 -28.67 -14.10
CA GLU A 207 3.03 -29.37 -12.84
C GLU A 207 2.06 -28.87 -11.76
N PRO A 208 1.67 -29.72 -10.79
CA PRO A 208 0.93 -29.26 -9.62
C PRO A 208 1.72 -28.20 -8.85
N TYR A 209 1.03 -27.16 -8.38
CA TYR A 209 1.64 -26.16 -7.51
C TYR A 209 1.37 -26.51 -6.05
N GLU A 210 2.43 -26.74 -5.30
CA GLU A 210 2.38 -26.99 -3.86
C GLU A 210 2.40 -25.67 -3.09
N ILE A 211 1.44 -25.49 -2.20
CA ILE A 211 1.32 -24.30 -1.36
C ILE A 211 2.24 -24.47 -0.16
N ASN A 212 3.15 -23.51 0.05
CA ASN A 212 3.96 -23.44 1.25
C ASN A 212 3.30 -22.51 2.28
N GLU A 213 2.85 -23.08 3.39
CA GLU A 213 2.14 -22.35 4.46
C GLU A 213 2.94 -21.20 5.09
N LYS A 214 4.27 -21.32 5.18
CA LYS A 214 5.11 -20.20 5.68
C LYS A 214 5.16 -19.05 4.70
N VAL A 215 5.21 -19.34 3.39
CA VAL A 215 5.16 -18.31 2.34
C VAL A 215 3.78 -17.66 2.30
N VAL A 216 2.69 -18.44 2.46
CA VAL A 216 1.32 -17.91 2.59
C VAL A 216 1.23 -16.98 3.81
N SER A 217 1.72 -17.42 4.97
CA SER A 217 1.70 -16.64 6.21
C SER A 217 2.51 -15.35 6.08
N ALA A 218 3.68 -15.39 5.44
CA ALA A 218 4.49 -14.21 5.18
C ALA A 218 3.78 -13.23 4.24
N LEU A 219 3.15 -13.72 3.17
CA LEU A 219 2.38 -12.88 2.26
C LEU A 219 1.17 -12.24 2.96
N ASN A 220 0.44 -12.99 3.79
CA ASN A 220 -0.67 -12.47 4.58
C ASN A 220 -0.22 -11.29 5.47
N LYS A 221 0.90 -11.47 6.18
CA LYS A 221 1.50 -10.39 6.98
C LYS A 221 1.89 -9.19 6.12
N LEU A 222 2.55 -9.42 4.99
CA LEU A 222 2.94 -8.32 4.08
C LEU A 222 1.74 -7.53 3.59
N LEU A 223 0.64 -8.20 3.22
CA LEU A 223 -0.59 -7.54 2.81
C LEU A 223 -1.20 -6.71 3.94
N ILE A 224 -1.25 -7.25 5.17
CA ILE A 224 -1.75 -6.52 6.35
C ILE A 224 -0.89 -5.27 6.62
N LEU A 225 0.43 -5.39 6.62
CA LEU A 225 1.36 -4.29 6.92
C LEU A 225 1.35 -3.16 5.86
N HIS A 226 0.77 -3.43 4.70
CA HIS A 226 0.60 -2.47 3.60
C HIS A 226 -0.87 -2.13 3.33
N ALA A 227 -1.81 -2.57 4.18
CA ALA A 227 -3.24 -2.38 3.95
C ALA A 227 -3.66 -0.91 4.01
N ASP A 228 -3.09 -0.13 4.94
CA ASP A 228 -3.26 1.32 5.00
C ASP A 228 -2.04 2.01 5.65
N HIS A 229 -1.83 3.29 5.34
CA HIS A 229 -0.75 4.06 5.96
C HIS A 229 -1.09 5.56 6.06
N GLU A 230 -2.30 5.86 6.55
CA GLU A 230 -2.80 7.22 6.80
C GLU A 230 -2.77 8.11 5.52
N GLN A 231 -2.62 9.43 5.62
CA GLN A 231 -2.70 10.39 4.52
C GLN A 231 -1.37 10.48 3.74
N ASN A 232 -0.92 9.34 3.22
CA ASN A 232 0.20 9.29 2.27
C ASN A 232 -0.22 9.79 0.86
N CYS A 233 0.77 9.96 -0.03
CA CYS A 233 0.57 10.51 -1.38
C CYS A 233 -0.56 9.80 -2.16
N SER A 234 -0.51 8.47 -2.26
CA SER A 234 -1.52 7.69 -2.99
C SER A 234 -2.90 7.77 -2.35
N THR A 235 -2.99 7.73 -1.03
CA THR A 235 -4.28 7.85 -0.31
C THR A 235 -4.90 9.24 -0.52
N PHE A 236 -4.06 10.29 -0.48
CA PHE A 236 -4.51 11.65 -0.77
C PHE A 236 -4.97 11.79 -2.23
N THR A 237 -4.26 11.19 -3.19
CA THR A 237 -4.69 11.16 -4.60
C THR A 237 -6.04 10.46 -4.77
N VAL A 238 -6.25 9.31 -4.15
CA VAL A 238 -7.55 8.60 -4.17
C VAL A 238 -8.66 9.50 -3.65
N ARG A 239 -8.44 10.22 -2.54
CA ARG A 239 -9.41 11.17 -1.98
C ARG A 239 -9.69 12.35 -2.90
N VAL A 240 -8.67 12.92 -3.52
CA VAL A 240 -8.82 14.05 -4.44
C VAL A 240 -9.66 13.64 -5.65
N VAL A 241 -9.34 12.50 -6.27
CA VAL A 241 -10.12 11.96 -7.41
C VAL A 241 -11.53 11.55 -6.98
N GLY A 242 -11.69 10.90 -5.83
CA GLY A 242 -13.02 10.57 -5.29
C GLY A 242 -13.88 11.80 -5.00
N SER A 243 -13.27 12.95 -4.65
CA SER A 243 -14.03 14.17 -4.35
C SER A 243 -14.73 14.79 -5.57
N SER A 244 -14.30 14.44 -6.79
CA SER A 244 -15.03 14.79 -8.03
C SER A 244 -16.16 13.80 -8.38
N GLN A 245 -16.45 12.84 -7.49
CA GLN A 245 -17.41 11.75 -7.69
C GLN A 245 -17.02 10.77 -8.81
N ALA A 246 -15.72 10.63 -9.09
CA ALA A 246 -15.23 9.56 -9.95
C ALA A 246 -15.48 8.18 -9.33
N SER A 247 -15.62 7.15 -10.18
CA SER A 247 -15.85 5.78 -9.71
C SER A 247 -14.72 5.25 -8.83
N LEU A 248 -15.03 4.28 -7.97
CA LEU A 248 -14.03 3.64 -7.09
C LEU A 248 -12.87 3.05 -7.90
N TYR A 249 -13.14 2.47 -9.07
CA TYR A 249 -12.11 1.94 -9.97
C TYR A 249 -11.16 3.03 -10.48
N ALA A 250 -11.69 4.18 -10.89
CA ALA A 250 -10.88 5.30 -11.35
C ALA A 250 -10.04 5.91 -10.21
N ALA A 251 -10.64 6.07 -9.03
CA ALA A 251 -9.94 6.58 -7.85
C ALA A 251 -8.82 5.62 -7.40
N ALA A 252 -9.08 4.32 -7.35
CA ALA A 252 -8.09 3.29 -7.03
C ALA A 252 -6.94 3.27 -8.07
N SER A 253 -7.27 3.36 -9.36
CA SER A 253 -6.28 3.46 -10.44
C SER A 253 -5.35 4.66 -10.25
N ALA A 254 -5.90 5.83 -9.93
CA ALA A 254 -5.10 7.02 -9.64
C ALA A 254 -4.18 6.82 -8.41
N GLY A 255 -4.68 6.14 -7.37
CA GLY A 255 -3.88 5.72 -6.23
C GLY A 255 -2.70 4.82 -6.60
N ILE A 256 -2.92 3.82 -7.48
CA ILE A 256 -1.86 2.93 -7.99
C ILE A 256 -0.81 3.74 -8.77
N MET A 257 -1.22 4.70 -9.61
CA MET A 257 -0.28 5.56 -10.33
C MET A 257 0.55 6.43 -9.38
N ALA A 258 -0.07 7.02 -8.36
CA ALA A 258 0.63 7.80 -7.34
C ALA A 258 1.59 6.94 -6.50
N LEU A 259 1.22 5.67 -6.24
CA LEU A 259 2.07 4.70 -5.55
C LEU A 259 3.26 4.26 -6.42
N TRP A 260 3.08 4.14 -7.74
CA TRP A 260 4.14 3.70 -8.65
C TRP A 260 5.33 4.69 -8.71
N GLY A 261 5.13 5.96 -8.37
CA GLY A 261 6.20 6.95 -8.35
C GLY A 261 7.41 6.49 -7.50
N PRO A 262 8.66 6.75 -7.94
CA PRO A 262 9.88 6.25 -7.30
C PRO A 262 10.08 6.77 -5.87
N LEU A 263 9.50 7.94 -5.55
CA LEU A 263 9.56 8.56 -4.22
C LEU A 263 8.44 8.09 -3.28
N HIS A 264 7.62 7.12 -3.70
CA HIS A 264 6.57 6.52 -2.89
C HIS A 264 6.73 4.99 -2.85
N GLY A 265 5.89 4.22 -3.54
CA GLY A 265 5.95 2.75 -3.54
C GLY A 265 7.08 2.16 -4.38
N GLY A 266 7.64 2.93 -5.33
CA GLY A 266 8.81 2.50 -6.12
C GLY A 266 10.11 2.37 -5.30
N ALA A 267 10.12 2.85 -4.05
CA ALA A 267 11.29 2.75 -3.18
C ALA A 267 11.71 1.31 -2.89
N ASN A 268 10.75 0.37 -2.77
CA ASN A 268 11.05 -1.03 -2.50
C ASN A 268 11.85 -1.68 -3.65
N GLN A 269 11.45 -1.40 -4.90
CA GLN A 269 12.19 -1.86 -6.08
C GLN A 269 13.59 -1.22 -6.13
N ALA A 270 13.69 0.08 -5.88
CA ALA A 270 14.96 0.79 -5.89
C ALA A 270 15.94 0.29 -4.81
N VAL A 271 15.45 -0.23 -3.67
CA VAL A 271 16.29 -0.92 -2.68
C VAL A 271 16.92 -2.17 -3.28
N VAL A 272 16.13 -3.03 -3.91
CA VAL A 272 16.63 -4.29 -4.51
C VAL A 272 17.61 -4.00 -5.64
N GLU A 273 17.30 -3.04 -6.52
CA GLU A 273 18.19 -2.62 -7.61
C GLU A 273 19.51 -2.03 -7.09
N MET A 274 19.45 -1.24 -6.02
CA MET A 274 20.63 -0.72 -5.35
C MET A 274 21.48 -1.86 -4.76
N LEU A 275 20.86 -2.81 -4.04
CA LEU A 275 21.57 -3.96 -3.47
C LEU A 275 22.21 -4.82 -4.58
N GLN A 276 21.50 -5.05 -5.69
CA GLN A 276 22.02 -5.76 -6.85
C GLN A 276 23.21 -5.02 -7.46
N THR A 277 23.13 -3.69 -7.61
CA THR A 277 24.23 -2.88 -8.13
C THR A 277 25.47 -2.96 -7.23
N ILE A 278 25.29 -2.93 -5.91
CA ILE A 278 26.40 -3.10 -4.95
C ILE A 278 27.01 -4.50 -5.09
N TYR A 279 26.17 -5.53 -5.23
CA TYR A 279 26.61 -6.90 -5.41
C TYR A 279 27.41 -7.09 -6.71
N ASP A 280 26.92 -6.55 -7.83
CA ASP A 280 27.58 -6.66 -9.13
C ASP A 280 28.93 -5.91 -9.18
N ASP A 281 29.08 -4.84 -8.39
CA ASP A 281 30.31 -4.03 -8.31
C ASP A 281 31.42 -4.64 -7.42
N GLY A 282 31.14 -5.70 -6.65
CA GLY A 282 32.17 -6.33 -5.80
C GLY A 282 31.70 -7.24 -4.66
N GLY A 283 30.47 -7.74 -4.74
CA GLY A 283 29.85 -8.65 -3.77
C GLY A 283 29.62 -8.03 -2.38
N ALA A 284 29.32 -8.89 -1.40
CA ALA A 284 29.00 -8.49 -0.03
C ALA A 284 30.24 -8.26 0.88
N SER A 285 31.40 -7.92 0.31
CA SER A 285 32.61 -7.71 1.10
C SER A 285 32.51 -6.43 1.96
N LYS A 286 33.09 -6.45 3.16
CA LYS A 286 33.10 -5.28 4.07
C LYS A 286 33.74 -4.05 3.43
N GLU A 287 34.73 -4.24 2.56
CA GLU A 287 35.40 -3.15 1.85
C GLU A 287 34.48 -2.52 0.80
N ASN A 288 33.80 -3.34 0.00
CA ASN A 288 32.82 -2.87 -0.99
C ASN A 288 31.65 -2.12 -0.32
N ILE A 289 31.11 -2.66 0.78
CA ILE A 289 30.06 -1.98 1.55
C ILE A 289 30.54 -0.62 2.07
N LYS A 290 31.76 -0.53 2.63
CA LYS A 290 32.34 0.76 3.09
C LYS A 290 32.52 1.76 1.93
N LYS A 291 32.96 1.30 0.76
CA LYS A 291 33.07 2.12 -0.46
C LYS A 291 31.71 2.74 -0.83
N TRP A 292 30.65 1.94 -0.87
CA TRP A 292 29.30 2.41 -1.19
C TRP A 292 28.70 3.33 -0.12
N ILE A 293 28.88 3.00 1.17
CA ILE A 293 28.46 3.90 2.27
C ILE A 293 29.15 5.27 2.16
N THR A 294 30.43 5.30 1.76
CA THR A 294 31.17 6.55 1.57
C THR A 294 30.58 7.35 0.42
N ARG A 295 30.26 6.70 -0.71
CA ARG A 295 29.57 7.32 -1.85
C ARG A 295 28.24 7.93 -1.46
N PHE A 296 27.38 7.20 -0.74
CA PHE A 296 26.07 7.72 -0.31
C PHE A 296 26.15 8.91 0.67
N LYS A 297 27.27 9.04 1.40
CA LYS A 297 27.52 10.19 2.30
C LYS A 297 28.08 11.40 1.56
N ASP A 298 28.63 11.21 0.38
CA ASP A 298 29.19 12.28 -0.44
C ASP A 298 28.06 13.09 -1.08
N LYS A 299 27.84 14.29 -0.54
CA LYS A 299 26.82 15.24 -1.00
C LYS A 299 27.07 15.78 -2.41
N THR A 300 28.24 15.54 -2.98
CA THR A 300 28.52 15.88 -4.38
C THR A 300 27.96 14.85 -5.35
N THR A 301 27.64 13.64 -4.86
CA THR A 301 26.93 12.63 -5.64
C THR A 301 25.43 12.81 -5.49
N GLU A 302 24.67 12.66 -6.58
CA GLU A 302 23.20 12.61 -6.52
C GLU A 302 22.67 11.27 -5.98
N GLN A 303 23.56 10.34 -5.62
CA GLN A 303 23.22 9.00 -5.17
C GLN A 303 22.72 9.03 -3.72
N ARG A 304 21.56 8.41 -3.49
CA ARG A 304 20.96 8.28 -2.15
C ARG A 304 20.85 6.81 -1.77
N LEU A 305 20.99 6.56 -0.47
CA LEU A 305 20.74 5.24 0.11
C LEU A 305 19.24 4.98 0.12
N MET A 306 18.77 4.08 -0.76
CA MET A 306 17.36 3.72 -0.87
C MET A 306 16.92 2.86 0.32
N GLY A 307 15.66 3.00 0.75
CA GLY A 307 15.10 2.25 1.88
C GLY A 307 15.51 2.74 3.27
N PHE A 308 16.33 3.80 3.35
CA PHE A 308 16.73 4.43 4.60
C PHE A 308 16.11 5.82 4.75
N GLY A 309 15.60 6.10 5.96
CA GLY A 309 14.84 7.29 6.27
C GLY A 309 13.37 7.13 5.92
N HIS A 310 12.50 7.33 6.90
CA HIS A 310 11.04 7.29 6.70
C HIS A 310 10.47 8.69 6.91
N ARG A 311 9.59 9.16 6.01
CA ARG A 311 9.00 10.51 6.13
C ARG A 311 8.31 10.73 7.48
N VAL A 312 7.71 9.65 7.98
CA VAL A 312 6.96 9.64 9.25
C VAL A 312 7.79 9.09 10.42
N TYR A 313 8.31 7.86 10.35
CA TYR A 313 9.13 7.28 11.43
C TYR A 313 10.52 7.91 11.54
N LYS A 314 10.82 8.54 12.69
CA LYS A 314 12.14 9.13 12.95
C LYS A 314 13.14 8.12 13.53
N ASN A 315 12.64 7.18 14.34
CA ASN A 315 13.48 6.24 15.09
C ASN A 315 13.39 4.82 14.54
N PHE A 316 12.17 4.29 14.37
CA PHE A 316 11.96 2.90 14.00
C PHE A 316 10.59 2.69 13.34
N ASP A 317 10.52 1.88 12.29
CA ASP A 317 9.26 1.45 11.66
C ASP A 317 8.79 0.13 12.30
N PRO A 318 7.67 0.10 13.03
CA PRO A 318 7.20 -1.11 13.72
C PRO A 318 6.97 -2.30 12.77
N ARG A 319 6.66 -2.03 11.50
CA ARG A 319 6.43 -3.07 10.48
C ARG A 319 7.71 -3.80 10.13
N ALA A 320 8.87 -3.13 10.20
CA ALA A 320 10.15 -3.70 9.79
C ALA A 320 10.54 -4.91 10.64
N THR A 321 10.25 -4.91 11.96
CA THR A 321 10.50 -6.07 12.83
C THR A 321 9.71 -7.29 12.36
N ILE A 322 8.43 -7.09 12.04
CA ILE A 322 7.51 -8.16 11.65
C ILE A 322 7.94 -8.72 10.29
N ILE A 323 8.26 -7.85 9.34
CA ILE A 323 8.75 -8.23 8.00
C ILE A 323 10.06 -9.00 8.11
N LYS A 324 11.02 -8.52 8.93
CA LYS A 324 12.30 -9.20 9.12
C LYS A 324 12.09 -10.63 9.64
N LYS A 325 11.27 -10.81 10.66
CA LYS A 325 10.97 -12.14 11.20
C LYS A 325 10.33 -13.05 10.14
N ALA A 326 9.34 -12.55 9.39
CA ALA A 326 8.71 -13.31 8.33
C ALA A 326 9.68 -13.68 7.19
N ALA A 327 10.62 -12.79 6.86
CA ALA A 327 11.66 -13.07 5.87
C ALA A 327 12.62 -14.16 6.37
N ASP A 328 13.09 -14.06 7.63
CA ASP A 328 13.95 -15.07 8.24
C ASP A 328 13.27 -16.46 8.24
N ASP A 329 12.00 -16.54 8.65
CA ASP A 329 11.20 -17.78 8.67
C ASP A 329 11.07 -18.43 7.28
N VAL A 330 10.87 -17.62 6.22
CA VAL A 330 10.72 -18.09 4.83
C VAL A 330 12.06 -18.56 4.26
N LEU A 331 13.13 -17.82 4.48
CA LEU A 331 14.46 -18.14 3.94
C LEU A 331 15.02 -19.43 4.54
N GLU A 332 14.81 -19.63 5.85
CA GLU A 332 15.18 -20.87 6.53
C GLU A 332 14.41 -22.06 5.96
N ASP A 333 13.09 -21.91 5.76
CA ASP A 333 12.24 -22.99 5.24
C ASP A 333 12.55 -23.39 3.81
N LEU A 334 12.79 -22.41 2.95
CA LEU A 334 13.17 -22.64 1.55
C LEU A 334 14.64 -23.04 1.39
N ASN A 335 15.41 -23.03 2.48
CA ASN A 335 16.86 -23.25 2.48
C ASN A 335 17.59 -22.37 1.44
N VAL A 336 17.16 -21.11 1.30
CA VAL A 336 17.70 -20.15 0.33
C VAL A 336 18.75 -19.27 1.00
N LYS A 337 19.91 -19.17 0.36
CA LYS A 337 20.95 -18.19 0.72
C LYS A 337 20.99 -17.09 -0.33
N ASP A 338 20.43 -15.94 0.01
CA ASP A 338 20.46 -14.76 -0.86
C ASP A 338 21.63 -13.84 -0.45
N PRO A 339 22.61 -13.59 -1.34
CA PRO A 339 23.76 -12.73 -1.04
C PRO A 339 23.39 -11.24 -0.91
N LEU A 340 22.25 -10.79 -1.44
CA LEU A 340 21.79 -9.41 -1.27
C LEU A 340 21.41 -9.12 0.17
N LEU A 341 20.94 -10.13 0.92
CA LEU A 341 20.60 -9.99 2.34
C LEU A 341 21.84 -9.79 3.22
N ASP A 342 22.98 -10.33 2.79
CA ASP A 342 24.27 -10.10 3.46
C ASP A 342 24.71 -8.64 3.28
N ILE A 343 24.40 -8.01 2.14
CA ILE A 343 24.62 -6.57 1.89
C ILE A 343 23.63 -5.73 2.72
N ALA A 344 22.36 -6.14 2.79
CA ALA A 344 21.32 -5.44 3.55
C ALA A 344 21.55 -5.48 5.08
N GLY A 345 22.51 -6.27 5.56
CA GLY A 345 22.86 -6.38 6.99
C GLY A 345 21.88 -7.22 7.81
N LEU A 346 20.92 -7.92 7.19
CA LEU A 346 19.86 -8.65 7.89
C LEU A 346 20.36 -9.86 8.70
N ARG A 347 21.54 -10.39 8.38
CA ARG A 347 22.18 -11.50 9.10
C ARG A 347 23.08 -11.09 10.26
N THR A 348 23.49 -9.83 10.31
CA THR A 348 24.35 -9.33 11.39
C THR A 348 23.51 -8.37 12.22
N GLY A 349 23.13 -8.77 13.45
CA GLY A 349 22.46 -7.88 14.40
C GLY A 349 23.35 -6.72 14.86
N ARG A 350 23.74 -5.83 13.93
CA ARG A 350 24.57 -4.66 14.12
C ARG A 350 24.02 -3.48 13.33
#